data_AF-A0A1X7UM30-F1
#
_entry.id   AF-A0A1X7UM30-F1
#
_cell.length_a   1.000
_cell.length_b   1.000
_cell.length_c   1.000
_cell.angle_alpha   90.00
_cell.angle_beta   90.00
_cell.angle_gamma   90.00
#
_symmetry.space_group_name_H-M   'P 1'
#
loop_
_entity.id
_entity.type
_entity.pdbx_description
1 polymer ?
#
loop_
_entity_poly.entity_id
_entity_poly.type
_entity_poly.pdbx_seq_one_letter_code
_entity_poly.pdbx_strand_id
1 'polypeptide(L)'
;MELPANIQEVPQGKRRPTKALSNLPFLRYTTLTSIIIAIDSLLSISLWIAGGDSSYMENNVEHFSIYDSTFDLACIAAVKGPLLIACVYYLEQYTLTAASTIIRSKVSSSQRLAKTCQVLFISLSLMSLAYALTKGTLILLKDSEPSLHITYKILCIVGVVSPTLEIVLGLASFYFMRRLIHVSRLRLILDENENESGEPKKKKADLKRLVKLAIPEYPLISLGLVMLLISNSIQGIIPYIFGYVIDLAVKNQTLCQEIQGGVINVTGPVPHCSLWLMSREVLVLVGLFLVVSLASMFRAICFTLAGERFVARIRKNLFAAIMRQEMGFFDTN
;
A
#
# COMPACT_ATOMS: atom_id res chain seq x y z
N MET A 1 35.98 4.07 -7.85
CA MET A 1 35.30 4.84 -8.92
C MET A 1 35.47 6.30 -8.56
N GLU A 2 36.59 6.87 -8.97
CA GLU A 2 37.00 8.23 -8.59
C GLU A 2 36.19 9.25 -9.39
N LEU A 3 35.61 10.23 -8.69
CA LEU A 3 34.97 11.39 -9.32
C LEU A 3 36.07 12.32 -9.87
N PRO A 4 35.94 12.85 -11.10
CA PRO A 4 36.93 13.79 -11.63
C PRO A 4 36.94 15.09 -10.82
N ALA A 5 38.16 15.46 -10.39
CA ALA A 5 38.49 16.71 -9.71
C ALA A 5 38.54 17.86 -10.72
N ASN A 6 37.39 18.40 -11.10
CA ASN A 6 37.33 19.77 -11.64
C ASN A 6 35.93 20.34 -11.43
N ILE A 7 35.65 20.79 -10.21
CA ILE A 7 34.52 21.67 -9.94
C ILE A 7 35.14 23.06 -9.79
N GLN A 8 35.23 23.79 -10.90
CA GLN A 8 35.46 25.23 -10.86
C GLN A 8 34.36 25.86 -10.01
N GLU A 9 34.77 26.71 -9.06
CA GLU A 9 33.84 27.44 -8.20
C GLU A 9 32.90 28.31 -9.06
N VAL A 10 31.61 28.00 -9.00
CA VAL A 10 30.56 28.81 -9.64
C VAL A 10 30.53 30.18 -8.95
N PRO A 11 30.72 31.29 -9.68
CA PRO A 11 30.76 32.62 -9.09
C PRO A 11 29.43 32.96 -8.41
N GLN A 12 29.53 33.54 -7.21
CA GLN A 12 28.41 33.99 -6.38
C GLN A 12 27.67 35.15 -7.06
N GLY A 13 26.79 34.86 -8.02
CA GLY A 13 26.06 35.86 -8.79
C GLY A 13 24.62 35.46 -9.04
N LYS A 14 23.69 36.28 -8.52
CA LYS A 14 22.22 36.25 -8.68
C LYS A 14 21.48 35.16 -7.90
N ARG A 15 20.77 35.59 -6.84
CA ARG A 15 19.67 34.85 -6.19
C ARG A 15 18.67 34.42 -7.28
N ARG A 16 18.67 33.15 -7.69
CA ARG A 16 17.62 32.60 -8.56
C ARG A 16 16.46 32.10 -7.68
N PRO A 17 15.22 32.53 -7.93
CA PRO A 17 14.09 32.22 -7.07
C PRO A 17 13.77 30.73 -7.12
N THR A 18 13.37 30.23 -5.95
CA THR A 18 12.83 28.91 -5.56
C THR A 18 11.69 28.35 -6.44
N LYS A 19 11.38 28.95 -7.59
CA LYS A 19 10.26 28.59 -8.48
C LYS A 19 10.44 27.24 -9.19
N ALA A 20 11.65 26.70 -9.32
CA ALA A 20 11.87 25.42 -10.01
C ALA A 20 11.32 24.19 -9.26
N LEU A 21 11.11 24.31 -7.93
CA LEU A 21 10.56 23.24 -7.09
C LEU A 21 9.03 23.32 -6.91
N SER A 22 8.36 24.35 -7.44
CA SER A 22 6.91 24.54 -7.25
C SER A 22 6.04 23.58 -8.07
N ASN A 23 6.60 22.98 -9.13
CA ASN A 23 5.89 22.06 -10.02
C ASN A 23 6.29 20.60 -9.78
N LEU A 24 6.34 20.22 -8.50
CA LEU A 24 6.43 18.83 -8.09
C LEU A 24 5.03 18.22 -8.11
N PRO A 25 4.84 17.00 -8.66
CA PRO A 25 3.52 16.39 -8.82
C PRO A 25 2.76 16.30 -7.49
N PHE A 26 1.43 16.40 -7.55
CA PHE A 26 0.55 16.32 -6.39
C PHE A 26 0.58 14.92 -5.73
N LEU A 27 0.75 13.86 -6.53
CA LEU A 27 0.84 12.49 -6.04
C LEU A 27 2.27 12.17 -5.58
N ARG A 28 2.63 12.60 -4.38
CA ARG A 28 3.92 12.28 -3.75
C ARG A 28 3.76 11.09 -2.81
N TYR A 29 4.87 10.38 -2.62
CA TYR A 29 4.97 9.32 -1.64
C TYR A 29 4.50 9.78 -0.25
N THR A 30 4.88 10.99 0.15
CA THR A 30 4.51 11.61 1.43
C THR A 30 3.01 11.88 1.52
N THR A 31 2.40 12.44 0.46
CA THR A 31 0.95 12.66 0.38
C THR A 31 0.17 11.35 0.47
N LEU A 32 0.60 10.30 -0.24
CA LEU A 32 -0.01 8.97 -0.17
C LEU A 32 0.12 8.37 1.23
N THR A 33 1.30 8.45 1.83
CA THR A 33 1.58 7.96 3.19
C THR A 33 0.68 8.66 4.21
N SER A 34 0.52 9.98 4.12
CA SER A 34 -0.36 10.75 5.00
C SER A 34 -1.84 10.39 4.84
N ILE A 35 -2.30 10.11 3.62
CA ILE A 35 -3.68 9.65 3.37
C ILE A 35 -3.92 8.28 4.01
N ILE A 36 -2.99 7.34 3.83
CA ILE A 36 -3.08 5.99 4.41
C ILE A 36 -3.15 6.08 5.94
N ILE A 37 -2.25 6.85 6.57
CA ILE A 37 -2.24 7.03 8.03
C ILE A 37 -3.56 7.68 8.51
N ALA A 38 -4.08 8.67 7.77
CA ALA A 38 -5.36 9.31 8.13
C ALA A 38 -6.53 8.32 8.08
N ILE A 39 -6.59 7.47 7.04
CA ILE A 39 -7.62 6.43 6.91
C ILE A 39 -7.51 5.42 8.06
N ASP A 40 -6.30 4.96 8.40
CA ASP A 40 -6.07 4.03 9.49
C ASP A 40 -6.49 4.60 10.86
N SER A 41 -6.14 5.86 11.14
CA SER A 41 -6.57 6.54 12.38
C SER A 41 -8.08 6.72 12.45
N LEU A 42 -8.73 7.10 11.35
CA LEU A 42 -10.18 7.24 11.28
C LEU A 42 -10.88 5.89 11.43
N LEU A 43 -10.35 4.82 10.83
CA LEU A 43 -10.89 3.47 10.94
C LEU A 43 -10.82 2.97 12.38
N SER A 44 -9.69 3.21 13.08
CA SER A 44 -9.51 2.80 14.48
C SER A 44 -10.48 3.53 15.42
N ILE A 45 -10.71 4.83 15.20
CA ILE A 45 -11.69 5.62 15.95
C ILE A 45 -13.11 5.15 15.64
N SER A 46 -13.43 4.93 14.36
CA SER A 46 -14.76 4.47 13.94
C SER A 46 -15.09 3.08 14.50
N LEU A 47 -14.12 2.16 14.55
CA LEU A 47 -14.30 0.83 15.14
C LEU A 47 -14.53 0.91 16.66
N TRP A 48 -13.83 1.82 17.35
CA TRP A 48 -14.05 2.02 18.78
C TRP A 48 -15.47 2.56 19.06
N ILE A 49 -15.93 3.55 18.30
CA ILE A 49 -17.27 4.14 18.46
C ILE A 49 -18.38 3.17 18.05
N ALA A 50 -18.15 2.35 17.01
CA ALA A 50 -19.14 1.38 16.51
C ALA A 50 -19.22 0.07 17.33
N GLY A 51 -18.51 -0.03 18.46
CA GLY A 51 -18.62 -1.16 19.39
C GLY A 51 -20.00 -1.18 20.04
N GLY A 52 -20.83 -2.16 19.67
CA GLY A 52 -22.28 -2.13 19.85
C GLY A 52 -22.84 -2.40 21.25
N ASP A 53 -22.02 -2.42 22.30
CA ASP A 53 -22.52 -2.57 23.67
C ASP A 53 -22.27 -1.27 24.45
N SER A 54 -23.30 -0.44 24.58
CA SER A 54 -23.24 0.83 25.29
C SER A 54 -22.79 0.64 26.74
N SER A 55 -23.13 -0.49 27.36
CA SER A 55 -22.74 -0.81 28.73
C SER A 55 -21.25 -1.18 28.84
N TYR A 56 -20.67 -1.84 27.84
CA TYR A 56 -19.22 -2.09 27.81
C TYR A 56 -18.43 -0.80 27.56
N MET A 57 -18.92 0.08 26.67
CA MET A 57 -18.30 1.38 26.40
C MET A 57 -18.36 2.31 27.61
N GLU A 58 -19.51 2.42 28.28
CA GLU A 58 -19.71 3.24 29.48
C GLU A 58 -18.83 2.74 30.63
N ASN A 59 -18.82 1.43 30.90
CA ASN A 59 -17.94 0.84 31.91
C ASN A 59 -16.44 1.04 31.60
N ASN A 60 -16.03 0.98 30.33
CA ASN A 60 -14.63 1.21 29.92
C ASN A 60 -14.17 2.66 30.05
N VAL A 61 -15.10 3.62 29.99
CA VAL A 61 -14.84 5.06 30.13
C VAL A 61 -14.90 5.48 31.60
N GLU A 62 -15.84 4.95 32.37
CA GLU A 62 -16.02 5.28 33.79
C GLU A 62 -15.06 4.52 34.72
N HIS A 63 -14.79 3.24 34.45
CA HIS A 63 -13.89 2.39 35.22
C HIS A 63 -12.65 2.03 34.40
N PHE A 64 -11.81 3.03 34.17
CA PHE A 64 -10.60 2.87 33.37
C PHE A 64 -9.60 1.91 34.03
N SER A 65 -9.47 0.71 33.43
CA SER A 65 -8.42 -0.26 33.74
C SER A 65 -7.60 -0.53 32.49
N ILE A 66 -6.28 -0.35 32.60
CA ILE A 66 -5.29 -0.57 31.52
C ILE A 66 -5.39 -1.99 30.96
N TYR A 67 -5.85 -2.93 31.79
CA TYR A 67 -5.92 -4.35 31.49
C TYR A 67 -7.17 -4.76 30.68
N ASP A 68 -8.29 -4.05 30.86
CA ASP A 68 -9.60 -4.51 30.35
C ASP A 68 -10.18 -3.61 29.25
N SER A 69 -9.75 -2.34 29.18
CA SER A 69 -10.36 -1.35 28.29
C SER A 69 -9.62 -1.25 26.95
N THR A 70 -10.33 -1.34 25.83
CA THR A 70 -9.76 -1.06 24.49
C THR A 70 -9.63 0.43 24.16
N PHE A 71 -10.02 1.31 25.09
CA PHE A 71 -9.97 2.77 24.94
C PHE A 71 -8.56 3.29 24.64
N ASP A 72 -7.53 2.77 25.32
CA ASP A 72 -6.15 3.21 25.09
C ASP A 72 -5.66 3.00 23.67
N LEU A 73 -6.12 1.92 23.01
CA LEU A 73 -5.75 1.66 21.61
C LEU A 73 -6.32 2.74 20.69
N ALA A 74 -7.57 3.16 20.94
CA ALA A 74 -8.21 4.23 20.18
C ALA A 74 -7.55 5.59 20.46
N CYS A 75 -7.23 5.90 21.72
CA CYS A 75 -6.51 7.12 22.09
C CYS A 75 -5.10 7.17 21.47
N ILE A 76 -4.36 6.07 21.52
CA ILE A 76 -3.04 5.98 20.89
C ILE A 76 -3.17 6.19 19.37
N ALA A 77 -4.14 5.55 18.71
CA ALA A 77 -4.36 5.75 17.27
C ALA A 77 -4.73 7.20 16.92
N ALA A 78 -5.55 7.86 17.75
CA ALA A 78 -5.98 9.24 17.57
C ALA A 78 -4.85 10.26 17.76
N VAL A 79 -3.95 10.04 18.73
CA VAL A 79 -2.79 10.92 18.98
C VAL A 79 -1.68 10.67 17.97
N LYS A 80 -1.42 9.40 17.67
CA LYS A 80 -0.34 8.97 16.77
C LYS A 80 -0.55 9.40 15.33
N GLY A 81 -1.79 9.32 14.81
CA GLY A 81 -2.11 9.70 13.43
C GLY A 81 -1.61 11.09 13.03
N PRO A 82 -2.07 12.17 13.72
CA PRO A 82 -1.60 13.53 13.47
C PRO A 82 -0.08 13.69 13.68
N LEU A 83 0.49 13.00 14.67
CA LEU A 83 1.93 13.08 14.97
C LEU A 83 2.77 12.48 13.83
N LEU A 84 2.36 11.33 13.28
CA LEU A 84 3.01 10.71 12.14
C LEU A 84 2.85 11.53 10.85
N ILE A 85 1.66 12.10 10.62
CA ILE A 85 1.43 13.01 9.49
C ILE A 85 2.34 14.24 9.58
N ALA A 86 2.49 14.83 10.78
CA ALA A 86 3.43 15.92 11.01
C ALA A 86 4.88 15.49 10.76
N CYS A 87 5.28 14.31 11.22
CA CYS A 87 6.62 13.77 10.96
C CYS A 87 6.91 13.60 9.47
N VAL A 88 5.96 13.06 8.70
CA VAL A 88 6.07 12.89 7.24
C VAL A 88 6.15 14.25 6.54
N TYR A 89 5.36 15.24 6.99
CA TYR A 89 5.41 16.60 6.47
C TYR A 89 6.77 17.26 6.72
N TYR A 90 7.29 17.23 7.95
CA TYR A 90 8.60 17.78 8.27
C TYR A 90 9.74 17.05 7.55
N LEU A 91 9.66 15.71 7.45
CA LEU A 91 10.61 14.90 6.69
C LEU A 91 10.69 15.37 5.23
N GLU A 92 9.55 15.66 4.59
CA GLU A 92 9.50 16.20 3.23
C GLU A 92 10.17 17.57 3.13
N GLN A 93 9.80 18.50 4.00
CA GLN A 93 10.34 19.87 3.98
C GLN A 93 11.86 19.90 4.17
N TYR A 94 12.37 19.12 5.12
CA TYR A 94 13.81 19.02 5.36
C TYR A 94 14.55 18.34 4.20
N THR A 95 13.93 17.38 3.52
CA THR A 95 14.54 16.70 2.38
C THR A 95 14.57 17.59 1.14
N LEU A 96 13.53 18.38 0.89
CA LEU A 96 13.51 19.37 -0.19
C LEU A 96 14.54 20.49 0.05
N THR A 97 14.64 20.95 1.30
CA THR A 97 15.66 21.92 1.72
C THR A 97 17.07 21.36 1.60
N ALA A 98 17.27 20.09 1.95
CA ALA A 98 18.54 19.40 1.73
C ALA A 98 18.87 19.28 0.23
N ALA A 99 17.89 18.95 -0.61
CA ALA A 99 18.10 18.81 -2.05
C ALA A 99 18.51 20.12 -2.73
N SER A 100 17.92 21.26 -2.34
CA SER A 100 18.28 22.57 -2.88
C SER A 100 19.62 23.09 -2.35
N THR A 101 19.96 22.77 -1.09
CA THR A 101 21.19 23.24 -0.46
C THR A 101 22.43 22.49 -0.95
N ILE A 102 22.33 21.23 -1.42
CA ILE A 102 23.48 20.44 -1.90
C ILE A 102 24.26 21.12 -3.05
N ILE A 103 23.65 22.04 -3.80
CA ILE A 103 24.36 22.85 -4.83
C ILE A 103 25.32 23.87 -4.18
N ARG A 104 25.00 24.35 -2.98
CA ARG A 104 25.86 25.24 -2.20
C ARG A 104 26.61 24.34 -1.21
N SER A 105 27.92 24.17 -1.38
CA SER A 105 28.84 23.27 -0.63
C SER A 105 28.74 23.19 0.91
N LYS A 106 27.79 23.89 1.54
CA LYS A 106 27.50 23.91 2.99
C LYS A 106 26.49 22.82 3.36
N VAL A 107 26.99 21.60 3.55
CA VAL A 107 26.22 20.41 3.95
C VAL A 107 26.41 20.12 5.44
N SER A 108 25.32 20.03 6.23
CA SER A 108 25.14 18.97 7.24
C SER A 108 23.82 19.06 8.00
N SER A 109 23.35 20.26 8.37
CA SER A 109 22.26 20.39 9.34
C SER A 109 20.89 19.89 8.85
N SER A 110 20.48 20.26 7.63
CA SER A 110 19.16 19.85 7.09
C SER A 110 19.05 18.34 6.81
N GLN A 111 20.15 17.68 6.45
CA GLN A 111 20.17 16.23 6.25
C GLN A 111 20.09 15.47 7.58
N ARG A 112 20.70 16.00 8.65
CA ARG A 112 20.57 15.44 9.99
C ARG A 112 19.12 15.53 10.47
N LEU A 113 18.47 16.68 10.31
CA LEU A 113 17.06 16.87 10.69
C LEU A 113 16.12 15.90 9.95
N ALA A 114 16.30 15.70 8.65
CA ALA A 114 15.51 14.72 7.89
C ALA A 114 15.71 13.28 8.44
N LYS A 115 16.95 12.87 8.73
CA LYS A 115 17.22 11.56 9.33
C LYS A 115 16.60 11.43 10.73
N THR A 116 16.66 12.48 11.54
CA THR A 116 16.05 12.50 12.88
C THR A 116 14.54 12.33 12.80
N CYS A 117 13.85 13.05 11.91
CA CYS A 117 12.40 12.89 11.68
C CYS A 117 12.05 11.46 11.23
N GLN A 118 12.88 10.84 10.40
CA GLN A 118 12.66 9.47 9.96
C GLN A 118 12.84 8.44 11.09
N VAL A 119 13.89 8.58 11.90
CA VAL A 119 14.10 7.72 13.07
C VAL A 119 12.95 7.87 14.06
N LEU A 120 12.48 9.10 14.28
CA LEU A 120 11.35 9.38 15.16
C LEU A 120 10.04 8.75 14.66
N PHE A 121 9.79 8.79 13.35
CA PHE A 121 8.64 8.12 12.74
C PHE A 121 8.66 6.61 13.01
N ILE A 122 9.79 5.94 12.73
CA ILE A 122 9.93 4.50 12.94
C ILE A 122 9.86 4.14 14.42
N SER A 123 10.49 4.93 15.30
CA SER A 123 10.47 4.67 16.74
C SER A 123 9.07 4.78 17.32
N LEU A 124 8.29 5.78 16.89
CA LEU A 124 6.90 5.95 17.33
C LEU A 124 6.01 4.78 16.89
N SER A 125 6.16 4.32 15.64
CA SER A 125 5.43 3.15 15.15
C SER A 125 5.85 1.86 15.85
N LEU A 126 7.13 1.69 16.18
CA LEU A 126 7.63 0.52 16.93
C LEU A 126 7.11 0.50 18.37
N MET A 127 7.07 1.66 19.05
CA MET A 127 6.48 1.77 20.39
C MET A 127 4.99 1.45 20.38
N SER A 128 4.27 1.95 19.37
CA SER A 128 2.84 1.65 19.19
C SER A 128 2.59 0.16 18.93
N LEU A 129 3.45 -0.51 18.15
CA LEU A 129 3.37 -1.95 17.91
C LEU A 129 3.62 -2.75 19.19
N ALA A 130 4.66 -2.39 19.96
CA ALA A 130 4.99 -3.05 21.22
C ALA A 130 3.83 -2.94 22.23
N TYR A 131 3.19 -1.77 22.30
CA TYR A 131 2.01 -1.57 23.14
C TYR A 131 0.81 -2.42 22.68
N ALA A 132 0.51 -2.42 21.36
CA ALA A 132 -0.58 -3.21 20.80
C ALA A 132 -0.37 -4.72 20.99
N LEU A 133 0.85 -5.23 20.87
CA LEU A 133 1.19 -6.64 21.10
C LEU A 133 1.06 -7.02 22.59
N THR A 134 1.59 -6.19 23.49
CA THR A 134 1.47 -6.42 24.94
C THR A 134 0.01 -6.45 25.36
N LYS A 135 -0.81 -5.54 24.82
CA LYS A 135 -2.24 -5.47 25.15
C LYS A 135 -3.05 -6.58 24.49
N GLY A 136 -2.78 -6.90 23.22
CA GLY A 136 -3.42 -8.00 22.52
C GLY A 136 -3.17 -9.35 23.18
N THR A 137 -1.93 -9.61 23.63
CA THR A 137 -1.60 -10.84 24.37
C THR A 137 -2.26 -10.90 25.74
N LEU A 138 -2.36 -9.78 26.45
CA LEU A 138 -3.01 -9.72 27.76
C LEU A 138 -4.53 -9.94 27.68
N ILE A 139 -5.19 -9.38 26.68
CA ILE A 139 -6.62 -9.59 26.42
C ILE A 139 -6.88 -11.06 26.04
N LEU A 140 -6.00 -11.67 25.24
CA LEU A 140 -6.13 -13.07 24.82
C LEU A 140 -5.93 -14.06 25.98
N LEU A 141 -5.08 -13.72 26.95
CA LEU A 141 -4.91 -14.51 28.17
C LEU A 141 -6.11 -14.41 29.12
N LYS A 142 -6.87 -13.32 29.04
CA LYS A 142 -8.05 -13.04 29.89
C LYS A 142 -9.39 -13.41 29.26
N ASP A 143 -9.45 -13.77 27.96
CA ASP A 143 -10.65 -14.20 27.20
C ASP A 143 -11.28 -15.52 27.72
N SER A 144 -10.94 -15.97 28.94
CA SER A 144 -11.60 -17.08 29.63
C SER A 144 -12.96 -16.72 30.24
N GLU A 145 -13.33 -15.44 30.39
CA GLU A 145 -14.70 -14.98 30.75
C GLU A 145 -14.75 -13.43 30.72
N PRO A 146 -15.69 -12.72 30.04
CA PRO A 146 -16.70 -13.08 29.05
C PRO A 146 -16.32 -12.65 27.61
N SER A 147 -17.10 -13.06 26.60
CA SER A 147 -16.83 -12.81 25.18
C SER A 147 -16.83 -11.33 24.80
N LEU A 148 -15.64 -10.75 24.56
CA LEU A 148 -15.51 -9.40 23.99
C LEU A 148 -16.30 -9.29 22.67
N HIS A 149 -17.06 -8.19 22.49
CA HIS A 149 -17.79 -7.92 21.26
C HIS A 149 -16.84 -7.91 20.04
N ILE A 150 -17.32 -8.40 18.90
CA ILE A 150 -16.48 -8.65 17.72
C ILE A 150 -15.74 -7.40 17.22
N THR A 151 -16.36 -6.22 17.34
CA THR A 151 -15.75 -4.93 16.96
C THR A 151 -14.49 -4.62 17.78
N TYR A 152 -14.46 -4.97 19.07
CA TYR A 152 -13.29 -4.75 19.92
C TYR A 152 -12.17 -5.74 19.60
N LYS A 153 -12.51 -6.99 19.27
CA LYS A 153 -11.53 -7.97 18.75
C LYS A 153 -10.91 -7.48 17.43
N ILE A 154 -11.71 -6.93 16.53
CA ILE A 154 -11.24 -6.33 15.27
C ILE A 154 -10.35 -5.11 15.56
N LEU A 155 -10.70 -4.25 16.52
CA LEU A 155 -9.88 -3.11 16.91
C LEU A 155 -8.50 -3.52 17.42
N CYS A 156 -8.38 -4.61 18.19
CA CYS A 156 -7.09 -5.15 18.62
C CYS A 156 -6.24 -5.63 17.44
N ILE A 157 -6.84 -6.32 16.47
CA ILE A 157 -6.15 -6.77 15.25
C ILE A 157 -5.68 -5.56 14.43
N VAL A 158 -6.56 -4.58 14.20
CA VAL A 158 -6.21 -3.33 13.50
C VAL A 158 -5.10 -2.57 14.23
N GLY A 159 -5.11 -2.59 15.56
CA GLY A 159 -4.06 -2.00 16.40
C GLY A 159 -2.68 -2.64 16.24
N VAL A 160 -2.59 -3.90 15.80
CA VAL A 160 -1.32 -4.57 15.45
C VAL A 160 -0.96 -4.34 13.99
N VAL A 161 -1.94 -4.48 13.08
CA VAL A 161 -1.72 -4.36 11.64
C VAL A 161 -1.29 -2.94 11.24
N SER A 162 -1.93 -1.90 11.77
CA SER A 162 -1.64 -0.52 11.39
C SER A 162 -0.18 -0.11 11.70
N PRO A 163 0.37 -0.31 12.92
CA PRO A 163 1.79 -0.06 13.17
C PRO A 163 2.75 -0.87 12.31
N THR A 164 2.42 -2.12 11.95
CA THR A 164 3.27 -2.91 11.04
C THR A 164 3.33 -2.29 9.64
N LEU A 165 2.20 -1.83 9.12
CA LEU A 165 2.10 -1.16 7.83
C LEU A 165 2.86 0.16 7.83
N GLU A 166 2.75 0.94 8.91
CA GLU A 166 3.51 2.18 9.08
C GLU A 166 5.03 1.92 9.11
N ILE A 167 5.52 0.87 9.78
CA ILE A 167 6.95 0.54 9.78
C ILE A 167 7.43 0.27 8.36
N VAL A 168 6.65 -0.48 7.57
CA VAL A 168 6.94 -0.72 6.15
C VAL A 168 7.00 0.58 5.35
N LEU A 169 6.04 1.50 5.57
CA LEU A 169 6.04 2.83 4.95
C LEU A 169 7.22 3.70 5.45
N GLY A 170 7.64 3.57 6.71
CA GLY A 170 8.81 4.25 7.25
C GLY A 170 10.11 3.79 6.58
N LEU A 171 10.24 2.49 6.32
CA LEU A 171 11.37 1.90 5.60
C LEU A 171 11.37 2.28 4.12
N ALA A 172 10.21 2.18 3.45
CA ALA A 172 10.07 2.58 2.05
C ALA A 172 10.36 4.08 1.84
N SER A 173 10.04 4.93 2.83
CA SER A 173 10.36 6.36 2.82
C SER A 173 11.85 6.62 2.57
N PHE A 174 12.74 5.78 3.11
CA PHE A 174 14.18 5.91 2.88
C PHE A 174 14.55 5.82 1.39
N TYR A 175 13.96 4.85 0.70
CA TYR A 175 14.21 4.62 -0.72
C TYR A 175 13.65 5.77 -1.56
N PHE A 176 12.40 6.17 -1.31
CA PHE A 176 11.75 7.24 -2.07
C PHE A 176 12.41 8.61 -1.86
N MET A 177 12.87 8.93 -0.64
CA MET A 177 13.52 10.20 -0.34
C MET A 177 14.91 10.30 -0.95
N ARG A 178 15.68 9.21 -0.95
CA ARG A 178 16.94 9.14 -1.71
C ARG A 178 16.70 9.32 -3.21
N ARG A 179 15.68 8.65 -3.76
CA ARG A 179 15.29 8.78 -5.17
C ARG A 179 14.89 10.23 -5.50
N LEU A 180 14.17 10.91 -4.60
CA LEU A 180 13.75 12.30 -4.78
C LEU A 180 14.94 13.25 -4.85
N ILE A 181 15.94 13.09 -3.97
CA ILE A 181 17.19 13.88 -4.01
C ILE A 181 17.93 13.64 -5.35
N HIS A 182 18.06 12.39 -5.79
CA HIS A 182 18.71 12.05 -7.06
C HIS A 182 18.01 12.68 -8.27
N VAL A 183 16.69 12.52 -8.38
CA VAL A 183 15.90 13.08 -9.49
C VAL A 183 15.94 14.61 -9.48
N SER A 184 15.91 15.22 -8.29
CA SER A 184 16.01 16.69 -8.16
C SER A 184 17.38 17.19 -8.60
N ARG A 185 18.47 16.49 -8.24
CA ARG A 185 19.84 16.79 -8.70
C ARG A 185 19.94 16.67 -10.22
N LEU A 186 19.47 15.57 -10.80
CA LEU A 186 19.48 15.37 -12.25
C LEU A 186 18.69 16.47 -12.97
N ARG A 187 17.52 16.85 -12.44
CA ARG A 187 16.73 17.94 -13.03
C ARG A 187 17.48 19.27 -13.00
N LEU A 188 18.21 19.57 -11.93
CA LEU A 188 18.96 20.82 -11.81
C LEU A 188 20.15 20.84 -12.78
N ILE A 189 20.89 19.74 -12.91
CA ILE A 189 21.98 19.60 -13.88
C ILE A 189 21.45 19.73 -15.32
N LEU A 190 20.31 19.07 -15.61
CA LEU A 190 19.69 19.16 -16.93
C LEU A 190 19.19 20.58 -17.23
N ASP A 191 18.54 21.27 -16.28
CA ASP A 191 18.07 22.64 -16.48
C ASP A 191 19.26 23.61 -16.60
N GLU A 192 20.38 23.37 -15.91
CA GLU A 192 21.64 24.12 -16.08
C GLU A 192 22.23 23.91 -17.49
N ASN A 193 22.36 22.66 -17.94
CA ASN A 193 22.82 22.33 -19.29
C ASN A 193 21.87 22.85 -20.38
N GLU A 194 20.54 22.80 -20.18
CA GLU A 194 19.54 23.35 -21.11
C GLU A 194 19.65 24.89 -21.21
N ASN A 195 19.88 25.57 -20.09
CA ASN A 195 20.07 27.02 -20.08
C ASN A 195 21.36 27.45 -20.80
N GLU A 196 22.40 26.62 -20.77
CA GLU A 196 23.65 26.85 -21.52
C GLU A 196 23.53 26.46 -22.99
N SER A 197 22.78 25.39 -23.31
CA SER A 197 22.70 24.84 -24.67
C SER A 197 21.59 25.46 -25.55
N GLY A 198 20.72 26.30 -24.98
CA GLY A 198 19.63 26.96 -25.72
C GLY A 198 18.59 26.00 -26.33
N GLU A 199 18.67 24.70 -26.02
CA GLU A 199 17.77 23.70 -26.59
C GLU A 199 16.35 23.81 -25.99
N PRO A 200 15.30 23.65 -26.81
CA PRO A 200 13.93 23.76 -26.35
C PRO A 200 13.58 22.63 -25.36
N LYS A 201 13.02 23.01 -24.21
CA LYS A 201 12.54 22.10 -23.14
C LYS A 201 11.77 20.91 -23.70
N LYS A 202 12.35 19.71 -23.57
CA LYS A 202 11.70 18.45 -23.96
C LYS A 202 10.41 18.27 -23.14
N LYS A 203 9.25 18.50 -23.76
CA LYS A 203 7.93 18.31 -23.13
C LYS A 203 7.83 16.87 -22.64
N LYS A 204 7.67 16.70 -21.32
CA LYS A 204 7.43 15.40 -20.70
C LYS A 204 6.21 14.75 -21.35
N ALA A 205 6.31 13.44 -21.60
CA ALA A 205 5.21 12.66 -22.13
C ALA A 205 4.00 12.78 -21.19
N ASP A 206 2.97 13.46 -21.66
CA ASP A 206 1.72 13.63 -20.92
C ASP A 206 0.99 12.28 -20.89
N LEU A 207 0.64 11.80 -19.69
CA LEU A 207 -0.14 10.57 -19.51
C LEU A 207 -1.45 10.63 -20.28
N LYS A 208 -2.05 11.82 -20.41
CA LYS A 208 -3.25 12.05 -21.23
C LYS A 208 -3.00 11.75 -22.70
N ARG A 209 -1.82 12.07 -23.22
CA ARG A 209 -1.42 11.74 -24.60
C ARG A 209 -1.21 10.23 -24.77
N LEU A 210 -0.65 9.56 -23.76
CA LEU A 210 -0.48 8.11 -23.76
C LEU A 210 -1.83 7.38 -23.79
N VAL A 211 -2.75 7.79 -22.92
CA VAL A 211 -4.11 7.25 -22.86
C VAL A 211 -4.86 7.53 -24.16
N LYS A 212 -4.72 8.73 -24.73
CA LYS A 212 -5.31 9.07 -26.03
C LYS A 212 -4.80 8.18 -27.17
N LEU A 213 -3.54 7.74 -27.09
CA LEU A 213 -2.96 6.81 -28.06
C LEU A 213 -3.49 5.38 -27.91
N ALA A 214 -3.94 5.00 -26.71
CA ALA A 214 -4.48 3.67 -26.39
C ALA A 214 -5.99 3.53 -26.63
N ILE A 215 -6.72 4.64 -26.84
CA ILE A 215 -8.16 4.66 -27.19
C ILE A 215 -8.58 3.57 -28.19
N PRO A 216 -7.92 3.35 -29.33
CA PRO A 216 -8.40 2.38 -30.32
C PRO A 216 -8.39 0.93 -29.85
N GLU A 217 -7.65 0.58 -28.79
CA GLU A 217 -7.63 -0.77 -28.20
C GLU A 217 -8.52 -0.87 -26.94
N TYR A 218 -9.34 0.15 -26.65
CA TYR A 218 -10.20 0.17 -25.47
C TYR A 218 -11.14 -1.04 -25.33
N PRO A 219 -11.72 -1.68 -26.39
CA PRO A 219 -12.64 -2.79 -26.18
C PRO A 219 -11.93 -4.04 -25.65
N LEU A 220 -10.69 -4.29 -26.08
CA LEU A 220 -9.89 -5.41 -25.54
C LEU A 220 -9.44 -5.11 -24.11
N ILE A 221 -9.04 -3.87 -23.84
CA ILE A 221 -8.58 -3.46 -22.50
C ILE A 221 -9.75 -3.50 -21.51
N SER A 222 -10.94 -3.03 -21.88
CA SER A 222 -12.12 -3.06 -21.01
C SER A 222 -12.57 -4.49 -20.73
N LEU A 223 -12.58 -5.36 -21.74
CA LEU A 223 -12.87 -6.78 -21.56
C LEU A 223 -11.85 -7.46 -20.62
N GLY A 224 -10.55 -7.18 -20.82
CA GLY A 224 -9.49 -7.66 -19.92
C GLY A 224 -9.66 -7.16 -18.49
N LEU A 225 -10.09 -5.91 -18.30
CA LEU A 225 -10.38 -5.33 -16.99
C LEU A 225 -11.57 -6.02 -16.30
N VAL A 226 -12.66 -6.30 -17.03
CA VAL A 226 -13.82 -7.01 -16.47
C VAL A 226 -13.42 -8.42 -16.01
N MET A 227 -12.67 -9.15 -16.84
CA MET A 227 -12.16 -10.49 -16.48
C MET A 227 -11.18 -10.44 -15.30
N LEU A 228 -10.36 -9.40 -15.23
CA LEU A 228 -9.48 -9.15 -14.09
C LEU A 228 -10.28 -8.97 -12.80
N LEU A 229 -11.33 -8.14 -12.81
CA LEU A 229 -12.18 -7.92 -11.64
C LEU A 229 -12.84 -9.21 -11.18
N ILE A 230 -13.44 -9.97 -12.09
CA ILE A 230 -14.06 -11.26 -11.78
C ILE A 230 -13.04 -12.21 -11.13
N SER A 231 -11.86 -12.36 -11.73
CA SER A 231 -10.83 -13.27 -11.23
C SER A 231 -10.29 -12.89 -9.84
N ASN A 232 -10.14 -11.60 -9.54
CA ASN A 232 -9.64 -11.13 -8.24
C ASN A 232 -10.71 -11.22 -7.15
N SER A 233 -11.97 -10.91 -7.49
CA SER A 233 -13.09 -11.05 -6.56
C SER A 233 -13.25 -12.50 -6.11
N ILE A 234 -13.19 -13.44 -7.06
CA ILE A 234 -13.29 -14.86 -6.72
C ILE A 234 -12.11 -15.30 -5.85
N GLN A 235 -10.88 -14.91 -6.19
CA GLN A 235 -9.70 -15.22 -5.37
C GLN A 235 -9.79 -14.69 -3.94
N GLY A 236 -10.41 -13.51 -3.74
CA GLY A 236 -10.67 -12.97 -2.41
C GLY A 236 -11.68 -13.78 -1.59
N ILE A 237 -12.60 -14.51 -2.23
CA ILE A 237 -13.64 -15.32 -1.57
C ILE A 237 -13.11 -16.73 -1.22
N ILE A 238 -12.08 -17.24 -1.91
CA ILE A 238 -11.55 -18.60 -1.69
C ILE A 238 -11.19 -18.90 -0.23
N PRO A 239 -10.47 -18.04 0.53
CA PRO A 239 -10.13 -18.34 1.93
C PRO A 239 -11.35 -18.54 2.83
N TYR A 240 -12.43 -17.78 2.58
CA TYR A 240 -13.69 -17.91 3.32
C TYR A 240 -14.35 -19.26 3.07
N ILE A 241 -14.47 -19.68 1.80
CA ILE A 241 -15.02 -21.00 1.43
C ILE A 241 -14.14 -22.11 2.00
N PHE A 242 -12.83 -21.96 1.94
CA PHE A 242 -11.88 -22.94 2.45
C PHE A 242 -12.03 -23.11 3.98
N GLY A 243 -12.17 -22.00 4.72
CA GLY A 243 -12.47 -22.03 6.16
C GLY A 243 -13.78 -22.76 6.46
N TYR A 244 -14.85 -22.47 5.72
CA TYR A 244 -16.14 -23.13 5.87
C TYR A 244 -16.07 -24.65 5.66
N VAL A 245 -15.32 -25.12 4.65
CA VAL A 245 -15.13 -26.56 4.39
C VAL A 245 -14.36 -27.23 5.53
N ILE A 246 -13.33 -26.56 6.08
CA ILE A 246 -12.58 -27.06 7.24
C ILE A 246 -13.50 -27.15 8.47
N ASP A 247 -14.28 -26.13 8.76
CA ASP A 247 -15.18 -26.11 9.93
C ASP A 247 -16.22 -27.24 9.86
N LEU A 248 -16.79 -27.48 8.67
CA LEU A 248 -17.70 -28.61 8.46
C LEU A 248 -16.98 -29.97 8.66
N ALA A 249 -15.72 -30.08 8.23
CA ALA A 249 -14.95 -31.31 8.40
C ALA A 249 -14.66 -31.59 9.88
N VAL A 250 -14.21 -30.57 10.61
CA VAL A 250 -13.92 -30.66 12.05
C VAL A 250 -15.19 -30.99 12.84
N LYS A 251 -16.32 -30.31 12.56
CA LYS A 251 -17.59 -30.57 13.25
C LYS A 251 -18.12 -31.98 13.02
N ASN A 252 -17.99 -32.51 11.81
CA ASN A 252 -18.41 -33.89 11.53
C ASN A 252 -17.50 -34.91 12.24
N GLN A 253 -16.20 -34.63 12.31
CA GLN A 253 -15.25 -35.49 13.02
C GLN A 253 -15.52 -35.54 14.53
N THR A 254 -15.79 -34.40 15.18
CA THR A 254 -16.08 -34.35 16.62
C THR A 254 -17.38 -35.07 16.98
N LEU A 255 -18.44 -34.91 16.17
CA LEU A 255 -19.71 -35.61 16.38
C LEU A 255 -19.55 -37.14 16.26
N CYS A 256 -18.81 -37.62 15.25
CA CYS A 256 -18.54 -39.06 15.09
C CYS A 256 -17.74 -39.61 16.29
N GLN A 257 -16.82 -38.81 16.85
CA GLN A 257 -16.02 -39.18 18.01
C GLN A 257 -16.83 -39.21 19.33
N GLU A 258 -17.74 -38.27 19.58
CA GLU A 258 -18.58 -38.24 20.78
C GLU A 258 -19.60 -39.39 20.83
N ILE A 259 -20.12 -39.80 19.66
CA ILE A 259 -21.02 -40.96 19.55
C ILE A 259 -20.25 -42.26 19.82
N GLN A 260 -19.04 -42.43 19.29
CA GLN A 260 -18.20 -43.60 19.56
C GLN A 260 -17.68 -43.65 21.00
N GLY A 261 -17.44 -42.49 21.62
CA GLY A 261 -16.98 -42.37 23.01
C GLY A 261 -18.07 -42.66 24.07
N GLY A 262 -19.30 -42.98 23.66
CA GLY A 262 -20.40 -43.32 24.57
C GLY A 262 -20.94 -42.13 25.36
N VAL A 263 -20.59 -40.90 24.98
CA VAL A 263 -21.06 -39.67 25.64
C VAL A 263 -22.49 -39.32 25.20
N ILE A 264 -22.83 -39.63 23.95
CA ILE A 264 -24.17 -39.41 23.38
C ILE A 264 -24.73 -40.76 22.91
N ASN A 265 -25.69 -41.31 23.68
CA ASN A 265 -26.44 -42.50 23.25
C ASN A 265 -27.51 -42.09 22.23
N VAL A 266 -27.17 -42.21 20.94
CA VAL A 266 -28.10 -41.96 19.83
C VAL A 266 -28.84 -43.26 19.50
N THR A 267 -30.15 -43.32 19.73
CA THR A 267 -31.03 -44.45 19.37
C THR A 267 -31.56 -44.39 17.93
N GLY A 268 -31.00 -43.51 17.10
CA GLY A 268 -31.31 -43.36 15.67
C GLY A 268 -30.18 -43.84 14.76
N PRO A 269 -30.38 -43.86 13.43
CA PRO A 269 -29.33 -44.19 12.47
C PRO A 269 -28.15 -43.23 12.67
N VAL A 270 -27.01 -43.79 13.08
CA VAL A 270 -25.75 -43.06 13.22
C VAL A 270 -25.50 -42.32 11.91
N PRO A 271 -25.30 -40.99 11.92
CA PRO A 271 -24.97 -40.27 10.71
C PRO A 271 -23.65 -40.84 10.23
N HIS A 272 -23.68 -41.65 9.16
CA HIS A 272 -22.48 -42.00 8.44
C HIS A 272 -21.77 -40.69 8.17
N CYS A 273 -20.56 -40.53 8.69
CA CYS A 273 -19.68 -39.39 8.48
C CYS A 273 -19.60 -39.18 6.95
N SER A 274 -20.53 -38.39 6.40
CA SER A 274 -20.93 -38.56 5.01
C SER A 274 -19.97 -37.79 4.15
N LEU A 275 -18.92 -38.50 3.75
CA LEU A 275 -17.91 -38.08 2.77
C LEU A 275 -18.56 -37.45 1.52
N TRP A 276 -19.79 -37.89 1.20
CA TRP A 276 -20.60 -37.34 0.12
C TRP A 276 -21.02 -35.87 0.29
N LEU A 277 -21.36 -35.43 1.51
CA LEU A 277 -21.73 -34.03 1.76
C LEU A 277 -20.51 -33.11 1.60
N MET A 278 -19.34 -33.57 2.05
CA MET A 278 -18.06 -32.88 1.87
C MET A 278 -17.64 -32.85 0.39
N SER A 279 -17.87 -33.94 -0.34
CA SER A 279 -17.51 -34.03 -1.76
C SER A 279 -18.21 -32.99 -2.63
N ARG A 280 -19.44 -32.58 -2.26
CA ARG A 280 -20.17 -31.51 -2.94
C ARG A 280 -19.48 -30.16 -2.80
N GLU A 281 -19.05 -29.78 -1.59
CA GLU A 281 -18.39 -28.50 -1.36
C GLU A 281 -16.99 -28.45 -2.00
N VAL A 282 -16.26 -29.56 -1.94
CA VAL A 282 -14.98 -29.69 -2.65
C VAL A 282 -15.17 -29.59 -4.16
N LEU A 283 -16.23 -30.16 -4.72
CA LEU A 283 -16.55 -30.04 -6.15
C LEU A 283 -16.87 -28.59 -6.54
N VAL A 284 -17.61 -27.85 -5.70
CA VAL A 284 -17.85 -26.41 -5.90
C VAL A 284 -16.54 -25.62 -5.90
N LEU A 285 -15.61 -25.94 -4.99
CA LEU A 285 -14.29 -25.31 -4.93
C LEU A 285 -13.48 -25.59 -6.21
N VAL A 286 -13.48 -26.83 -6.69
CA VAL A 286 -12.83 -27.20 -7.97
C VAL A 286 -13.46 -26.45 -9.15
N GLY A 287 -14.78 -26.34 -9.19
CA GLY A 287 -15.50 -25.55 -10.20
C GLY A 287 -15.11 -24.07 -10.17
N LEU A 288 -14.97 -23.50 -8.97
CA LEU A 288 -14.53 -22.12 -8.78
C LEU A 288 -13.10 -21.90 -9.31
N PHE A 289 -12.18 -22.82 -9.03
CA PHE A 289 -10.81 -22.77 -9.55
C PHE A 289 -10.77 -22.86 -11.09
N LEU A 290 -11.64 -23.65 -11.70
CA LEU A 290 -11.77 -23.70 -13.17
C LEU A 290 -12.23 -22.34 -13.74
N VAL A 291 -13.24 -21.71 -13.13
CA VAL A 291 -13.72 -20.38 -13.54
C VAL A 291 -12.63 -19.32 -13.38
N VAL A 292 -11.89 -19.33 -12.27
CA VAL A 292 -10.76 -18.42 -12.04
C VAL A 292 -9.68 -18.62 -13.08
N SER A 293 -9.35 -19.87 -13.40
CA SER A 293 -8.32 -20.21 -14.38
C SER A 293 -8.69 -19.71 -15.77
N LEU A 294 -9.94 -19.93 -16.19
CA LEU A 294 -10.48 -19.42 -17.45
C LEU A 294 -10.46 -17.89 -17.49
N ALA A 295 -11.01 -17.22 -16.47
CA ALA A 295 -11.01 -15.75 -16.40
C ALA A 295 -9.58 -15.18 -16.41
N SER A 296 -8.65 -15.84 -15.73
CA SER A 296 -7.24 -15.46 -15.68
C SER A 296 -6.53 -15.66 -17.03
N MET A 297 -6.89 -16.71 -17.78
CA MET A 297 -6.41 -16.92 -19.14
C MET A 297 -6.94 -15.85 -20.09
N PHE A 298 -8.25 -15.55 -20.04
CA PHE A 298 -8.86 -14.53 -20.90
C PHE A 298 -8.28 -13.14 -20.64
N ARG A 299 -8.14 -12.70 -19.38
CA ARG A 299 -7.51 -11.41 -19.08
C ARG A 299 -6.08 -11.33 -19.62
N ALA A 300 -5.32 -12.43 -19.53
CA ALA A 300 -3.93 -12.46 -20.00
C ALA A 300 -3.87 -12.30 -21.53
N ILE A 301 -4.69 -13.05 -22.26
CA ILE A 301 -4.79 -12.94 -23.73
C ILE A 301 -5.21 -11.53 -24.14
N CYS A 302 -6.25 -10.96 -23.51
CA CYS A 302 -6.74 -9.61 -23.82
C CYS A 302 -5.66 -8.54 -23.63
N PHE A 303 -4.93 -8.58 -22.49
CA PHE A 303 -3.88 -7.59 -22.22
C PHE A 303 -2.66 -7.77 -23.11
N THR A 304 -2.23 -9.01 -23.39
CA THR A 304 -1.11 -9.27 -24.29
C THR A 304 -1.43 -8.80 -25.71
N LEU A 305 -2.60 -9.17 -26.24
CA LEU A 305 -3.00 -8.79 -27.60
C LEU A 305 -3.19 -7.26 -27.73
N ALA A 306 -3.80 -6.61 -26.73
CA ALA A 306 -3.90 -5.15 -26.71
C ALA A 306 -2.51 -4.49 -26.63
N GLY A 307 -1.59 -5.04 -25.85
CA GLY A 307 -0.21 -4.58 -25.74
C GLY A 307 0.55 -4.69 -27.05
N GLU A 308 0.48 -5.84 -27.73
CA GLU A 308 1.12 -6.06 -29.03
C GLU A 308 0.60 -5.09 -30.09
N ARG A 309 -0.73 -4.93 -30.21
CA ARG A 309 -1.35 -4.00 -31.16
C ARG A 309 -0.96 -2.55 -30.87
N PHE A 310 -0.91 -2.17 -29.59
CA PHE A 310 -0.49 -0.86 -29.15
C PHE A 310 0.98 -0.59 -29.52
N VAL A 311 1.89 -1.51 -29.23
CA VAL A 311 3.31 -1.38 -29.56
C VAL A 311 3.54 -1.37 -31.07
N ALA A 312 2.87 -2.24 -31.83
CA ALA A 312 2.97 -2.29 -33.29
C ALA A 312 2.54 -0.96 -33.93
N ARG A 313 1.45 -0.35 -33.43
CA ARG A 313 0.97 0.96 -33.86
C ARG A 313 1.97 2.07 -33.54
N ILE A 314 2.54 2.08 -32.34
CA ILE A 314 3.58 3.05 -31.96
C ILE A 314 4.80 2.90 -32.86
N ARG A 315 5.29 1.68 -33.07
CA ARG A 315 6.45 1.42 -33.95
C ARG A 315 6.20 1.89 -35.37
N LYS A 316 5.02 1.60 -35.93
CA LYS A 316 4.62 2.07 -37.27
C LYS A 316 4.63 3.59 -37.37
N ASN A 317 4.03 4.27 -36.38
CA ASN A 317 3.97 5.74 -36.37
C ASN A 317 5.35 6.37 -36.16
N LEU A 318 6.17 5.78 -35.29
CA LEU A 318 7.53 6.21 -35.02
C LEU A 318 8.40 6.08 -36.27
N PHE A 319 8.39 4.92 -36.92
CA PHE A 319 9.15 4.69 -38.15
C PHE A 319 8.70 5.63 -39.28
N ALA A 320 7.39 5.82 -39.46
CA ALA A 320 6.87 6.77 -40.43
C ALA A 320 7.27 8.23 -40.14
N ALA A 321 7.42 8.60 -38.87
CA ALA A 321 7.90 9.92 -38.48
C ALA A 321 9.41 10.09 -38.75
N ILE A 322 10.22 9.09 -38.39
CA ILE A 322 11.67 9.08 -38.64
C ILE A 322 11.95 9.18 -40.14
N MET A 323 11.26 8.40 -40.97
CA MET A 323 11.42 8.41 -42.43
C MET A 323 11.04 9.74 -43.10
N ARG A 324 10.31 10.63 -42.41
CA ARG A 324 9.93 11.95 -42.92
C ARG A 324 10.89 13.06 -42.50
N GLN A 325 11.91 12.74 -41.73
CA GLN A 325 12.83 13.72 -41.18
C GLN A 325 13.92 14.10 -42.19
N GLU A 326 14.43 15.33 -42.11
CA GLU A 326 15.47 15.82 -43.02
C GLU A 326 16.81 15.10 -42.82
N MET A 327 17.68 15.11 -43.84
CA MET A 327 18.99 14.44 -43.75
C MET A 327 19.83 14.93 -42.56
N GLY A 328 19.78 16.22 -42.22
CA GLY A 328 20.51 16.78 -41.08
C GLY A 328 20.12 16.20 -39.71
N PHE A 329 18.91 15.63 -39.57
CA PHE A 329 18.54 14.90 -38.36
C PHE A 329 19.31 13.59 -38.19
N PHE A 330 19.59 12.89 -39.29
CA PHE A 330 20.35 11.65 -39.32
C PHE A 330 21.85 11.87 -39.14
N ASP A 331 22.36 13.07 -39.49
CA ASP A 331 23.76 13.43 -39.23
C ASP A 331 24.01 13.77 -37.75
N THR A 332 22.97 14.21 -37.03
CA THR A 332 23.08 14.69 -35.64
C THR A 332 22.74 13.63 -34.59
N ASN A 333 21.94 12.60 -34.93
CA ASN A 333 21.49 11.54 -34.00
C ASN A 333 21.99 10.16 -34.43
#